data_AF-A0A7S1VR75-F1
#
_entry.id   AF-A0A7S1VR75-F1
#
_cell.length_a   1.000
_cell.length_b   1.000
_cell.length_c   1.000
_cell.angle_alpha   90.00
_cell.angle_beta   90.00
_cell.angle_gamma   90.00
#
_symmetry.space_group_name_H-M   'P 1'
#
loop_
_entity.id
_entity.type
_entity.pdbx_description
1 polymer ?
#
loop_
_entity_poly.entity_id
_entity_poly.type
_entity_poly.pdbx_seq_one_letter_code
_entity_poly.pdbx_strand_id
1 'polypeptide(L)'
;RPSFHFVSWEYNIRKLPHSVNATNWEHPELVSMIVMRNPMDQLMTAAGMHCVKDGTEAEWWDYANRNIRTNNYALRTIMSHENCCQGANTSSEYVELAKSYLQRFTFIIDLDCLDESLDKLSSILGLSYDHKSKNVHFQKEKKQGLSPRQIMANDTLYEYLVEKNRRDIELYEWSKDQALVRCEPRRPVVEPLD
;
A
#
# COMPACT_ATOMS: atom_id res chain seq x y z
N ARG A 1 10.23 7.96 -30.45
CA ARG A 1 10.16 7.78 -28.99
C ARG A 1 8.86 7.05 -28.70
N PRO A 2 8.85 5.96 -27.90
CA PRO A 2 7.60 5.33 -27.50
C PRO A 2 6.75 6.36 -26.72
N SER A 3 5.47 6.43 -27.04
CA SER A 3 4.49 7.27 -26.36
C SER A 3 3.56 6.37 -25.53
N PHE A 4 3.51 6.60 -24.22
CA PHE A 4 2.59 5.88 -23.35
C PHE A 4 1.39 6.77 -23.05
N HIS A 5 0.20 6.17 -23.05
CA HIS A 5 -0.94 6.76 -22.39
C HIS A 5 -0.95 6.26 -20.95
N PHE A 6 -0.82 7.18 -20.00
CA PHE A 6 -0.84 6.85 -18.58
C PHE A 6 -2.26 7.00 -18.04
N VAL A 7 -2.75 5.95 -17.40
CA VAL A 7 -4.00 5.96 -16.63
C VAL A 7 -3.65 5.54 -15.21
N SER A 8 -3.84 6.45 -14.24
CA SER A 8 -3.72 6.12 -12.83
C SER A 8 -5.09 5.93 -12.19
N TRP A 9 -5.16 4.91 -11.33
CA TRP A 9 -6.15 4.86 -10.26
C TRP A 9 -5.43 5.14 -8.96
N GLU A 10 -5.75 6.28 -8.36
CA GLU A 10 -5.31 6.56 -7.01
C GLU A 10 -6.25 5.87 -6.03
N TYR A 11 -5.68 5.34 -4.95
CA TYR A 11 -6.47 4.91 -3.82
C TYR A 11 -7.28 6.11 -3.30
N ASN A 12 -8.60 6.08 -3.55
CA ASN A 12 -9.51 7.12 -3.13
C ASN A 12 -10.65 6.50 -2.33
N ILE A 13 -11.17 7.26 -1.37
CA ILE A 13 -12.33 6.89 -0.55
C ILE A 13 -13.60 6.81 -1.44
N ARG A 14 -13.58 7.40 -2.63
CA ARG A 14 -14.66 7.34 -3.61
C ARG A 14 -14.60 6.02 -4.39
N LYS A 15 -15.76 5.39 -4.61
CA LYS A 15 -15.89 4.19 -5.45
C LYS A 15 -15.22 4.44 -6.80
N LEU A 16 -14.35 3.51 -7.21
CA LEU A 16 -13.89 3.48 -8.59
C LEU A 16 -15.13 3.30 -9.50
N PRO A 17 -15.20 4.00 -10.64
CA PRO A 17 -16.36 3.90 -11.54
C PRO A 17 -16.53 2.48 -12.09
N HIS A 18 -15.46 1.69 -12.12
CA HIS A 18 -15.46 0.30 -12.57
C HIS A 18 -14.59 -0.55 -11.63
N SER A 19 -14.99 -1.81 -11.42
CA SER A 19 -14.16 -2.79 -10.70
C SER A 19 -12.86 -3.02 -11.47
N VAL A 20 -11.76 -3.18 -10.73
CA VAL A 20 -10.45 -3.58 -11.26
C VAL A 20 -10.57 -4.82 -12.16
N ASN A 21 -11.50 -5.73 -11.85
CA ASN A 21 -11.71 -6.95 -12.63
C ASN A 21 -12.26 -6.72 -14.05
N ALA A 22 -12.94 -5.60 -14.29
CA ALA A 22 -13.55 -5.30 -15.59
C ALA A 22 -12.52 -4.88 -16.66
N THR A 23 -11.29 -4.58 -16.26
CA THR A 23 -10.21 -4.20 -17.17
C THR A 23 -9.66 -5.43 -17.90
N ASN A 24 -9.37 -5.27 -19.20
CA ASN A 24 -8.63 -6.26 -19.99
C ASN A 24 -7.13 -6.15 -19.72
N TRP A 25 -6.69 -6.70 -18.58
CA TRP A 25 -5.30 -6.63 -18.13
C TRP A 25 -4.32 -7.35 -19.05
N GLU A 26 -4.81 -8.31 -19.84
CA GLU A 26 -4.04 -9.14 -20.76
C GLU A 26 -3.90 -8.51 -22.16
N HIS A 27 -4.32 -7.26 -22.35
CA HIS A 27 -4.15 -6.58 -23.63
C HIS A 27 -2.66 -6.47 -24.00
N PRO A 28 -2.23 -6.86 -25.21
CA PRO A 28 -0.81 -6.97 -25.55
C PRO A 28 -0.06 -5.63 -25.55
N GLU A 29 -0.78 -4.52 -25.67
CA GLU A 29 -0.22 -3.16 -25.61
C GLU A 29 -0.34 -2.50 -24.23
N LEU A 30 -0.87 -3.22 -23.22
CA LEU A 30 -1.03 -2.72 -21.86
C LEU A 30 0.15 -3.16 -21.00
N VAL A 31 0.75 -2.18 -20.32
CA VAL A 31 1.62 -2.42 -19.17
C VAL A 31 0.87 -1.94 -17.94
N SER A 32 0.59 -2.85 -17.02
CA SER A 32 -0.12 -2.55 -15.78
C SER A 32 0.81 -2.68 -14.58
N MET A 33 0.68 -1.76 -13.63
CA MET A 33 1.39 -1.85 -12.37
C MET A 33 0.49 -1.49 -11.20
N ILE A 34 0.76 -2.10 -10.07
CA ILE A 34 0.16 -1.73 -8.79
C ILE A 34 1.26 -1.51 -7.76
N VAL A 35 1.12 -0.43 -6.98
CA VAL A 35 2.00 -0.14 -5.85
C VAL A 35 1.29 -0.60 -4.58
N MET A 36 1.90 -1.54 -3.89
CA MET A 36 1.47 -2.08 -2.60
C MET A 36 2.27 -1.41 -1.49
N ARG A 37 1.61 -1.13 -0.36
CA ARG A 37 2.23 -0.55 0.84
C ARG A 37 1.81 -1.40 2.03
N ASN A 38 2.70 -1.50 3.03
CA ASN A 38 2.36 -2.08 4.31
C ASN A 38 1.08 -1.41 4.86
N PRO A 39 0.01 -2.17 5.17
CA PRO A 39 -1.26 -1.61 5.63
C PRO A 39 -1.12 -0.77 6.90
N MET A 40 -0.20 -1.12 7.79
CA MET A 40 0.03 -0.37 9.03
C MET A 40 0.73 0.97 8.74
N ASP A 41 1.68 1.00 7.79
CA ASP A 41 2.30 2.26 7.36
C ASP A 41 1.33 3.14 6.57
N GLN A 42 0.38 2.53 5.85
CA GLN A 42 -0.67 3.26 5.13
C GLN A 42 -1.57 4.04 6.09
N LEU A 43 -1.89 3.47 7.26
CA LEU A 43 -2.66 4.16 8.30
C LEU A 43 -1.96 5.40 8.84
N MET A 44 -0.63 5.44 8.77
CA MET A 44 0.24 6.54 9.26
C MET A 44 0.58 7.57 8.19
N THR A 45 0.01 7.47 6.98
CA THR A 45 0.17 8.50 5.94
C THR A 45 -0.36 9.85 6.40
N ALA A 46 0.07 10.94 5.75
CA ALA A 46 -0.47 12.27 6.02
C ALA A 46 -2.01 12.29 6.01
N ALA A 47 -2.66 11.58 5.09
CA ALA A 47 -4.12 11.48 5.01
C ALA A 47 -4.76 10.81 6.24
N GLY A 48 -4.09 9.81 6.83
CA GLY A 48 -4.49 9.19 8.09
C GLY A 48 -4.21 10.09 9.30
N MET A 49 -3.00 10.65 9.36
CA MET A 49 -2.57 11.56 10.43
C MET A 49 -3.40 12.85 10.50
N HIS A 50 -3.95 13.34 9.38
CA HIS A 50 -4.89 14.47 9.42
C HIS A 50 -6.17 14.19 10.21
N CYS A 51 -6.50 12.93 10.51
CA CYS A 51 -7.60 12.58 11.41
C CYS A 51 -7.23 12.61 12.89
N VAL A 52 -5.94 12.67 13.23
CA VAL A 52 -5.41 12.63 14.59
C VAL A 52 -4.56 13.87 14.82
N LYS A 53 -5.11 14.90 15.46
CA LYS A 53 -4.45 16.21 15.52
C LYS A 53 -3.41 16.26 16.62
N ASP A 54 -3.81 15.91 17.83
CA ASP A 54 -3.00 16.06 19.03
C ASP A 54 -2.35 14.72 19.45
N GLY A 55 -2.70 13.62 18.77
CA GLY A 55 -2.14 12.30 19.06
C GLY A 55 -2.69 11.69 20.33
N THR A 56 -3.80 12.21 20.86
CA THR A 56 -4.40 11.67 22.09
C THR A 56 -4.94 10.27 21.86
N GLU A 57 -4.97 9.46 22.92
CA GLU A 57 -5.55 8.11 22.85
C GLU A 57 -6.99 8.12 22.33
N ALA A 58 -7.80 9.09 22.75
CA ALA A 58 -9.18 9.22 22.31
C ALA A 58 -9.30 9.52 20.80
N GLU A 59 -8.46 10.39 20.25
CA GLU A 59 -8.44 10.68 18.81
C GLU A 59 -8.00 9.48 17.99
N TRP A 60 -7.01 8.74 18.50
CA TRP A 60 -6.55 7.52 17.86
C TRP A 60 -7.63 6.43 17.81
N TRP A 61 -8.38 6.23 18.90
CA TRP A 61 -9.52 5.32 18.91
C TRP A 61 -10.67 5.81 18.02
N ASP A 62 -10.94 7.12 17.97
CA ASP A 62 -11.92 7.67 17.02
C ASP A 62 -11.50 7.36 15.58
N TYR A 63 -10.24 7.65 15.21
CA TYR A 63 -9.71 7.34 13.90
C TYR A 63 -9.80 5.84 13.58
N ALA A 64 -9.38 4.97 14.50
CA ALA A 64 -9.41 3.53 14.33
C ALA A 64 -10.83 3.02 14.03
N ASN A 65 -11.87 3.66 14.57
CA ASN A 65 -13.27 3.31 14.35
C ASN A 65 -13.88 3.86 13.04
N ARG A 66 -13.15 4.69 12.27
CA ARG A 66 -13.60 5.21 10.98
C ARG A 66 -13.44 4.18 9.86
N ASN A 67 -14.35 3.22 9.83
CA ASN A 67 -14.34 2.03 8.96
C ASN A 67 -14.03 2.27 7.47
N ILE A 68 -14.44 3.41 6.88
CA ILE A 68 -14.17 3.68 5.46
C ILE A 68 -12.70 3.97 5.17
N ARG A 69 -11.93 4.39 6.18
CA ARG A 69 -10.52 4.75 6.08
C ARG A 69 -9.60 3.68 6.65
N THR A 70 -10.08 2.87 7.59
CA THR A 70 -9.21 1.98 8.39
C THR A 70 -9.47 0.49 8.21
N ASN A 71 -10.44 0.08 7.39
CA ASN A 71 -10.73 -1.34 7.16
C ASN A 71 -10.19 -1.83 5.81
N ASN A 72 -9.12 -2.62 5.86
CA ASN A 72 -8.52 -3.35 4.74
C ASN A 72 -8.53 -2.51 3.45
N TYR A 73 -7.81 -1.39 3.49
CA TYR A 73 -7.93 -0.32 2.53
C TYR A 73 -7.50 -0.71 1.12
N ALA A 74 -6.39 -1.45 0.98
CA ALA A 74 -5.94 -1.91 -0.33
C ALA A 74 -6.92 -2.93 -0.90
N LEU A 75 -7.33 -3.91 -0.10
CA LEU A 75 -8.34 -4.91 -0.45
C LEU A 75 -9.65 -4.27 -0.90
N ARG A 76 -10.15 -3.26 -0.18
CA ARG A 76 -11.38 -2.53 -0.55
C ARG A 76 -11.26 -1.89 -1.93
N THR A 77 -10.10 -1.31 -2.22
CA THR A 77 -9.84 -0.64 -3.49
C THR A 77 -9.80 -1.64 -4.64
N ILE A 78 -9.08 -2.75 -4.46
CA ILE A 78 -8.96 -3.82 -5.45
C ILE A 78 -10.32 -4.47 -5.72
N MET A 79 -11.07 -4.80 -4.67
CA MET A 79 -12.34 -5.49 -4.81
C MET A 79 -13.45 -4.62 -5.39
N SER A 80 -13.49 -3.33 -5.02
CA SER A 80 -14.59 -2.42 -5.37
C SER A 80 -15.99 -3.01 -5.09
N HIS A 81 -16.09 -3.90 -4.10
CA HIS A 81 -17.29 -4.67 -3.78
C HIS A 81 -17.99 -4.07 -2.54
N GLU A 82 -19.30 -3.82 -2.61
CA GLU A 82 -20.03 -3.11 -1.55
C GLU A 82 -20.03 -3.85 -0.20
N ASN A 83 -19.96 -5.18 -0.23
CA ASN A 83 -19.94 -6.02 0.96
C ASN A 83 -18.52 -6.30 1.49
N CYS A 84 -17.48 -5.82 0.80
CA CYS A 84 -16.11 -5.74 1.35
C CYS A 84 -15.87 -4.31 1.87
N CYS A 85 -15.08 -4.05 2.90
CA CYS A 85 -14.30 -4.93 3.75
C CYS A 85 -14.56 -4.50 5.20
N GLN A 86 -15.08 -5.42 6.01
CA GLN A 86 -15.65 -5.13 7.33
C GLN A 86 -14.62 -5.30 8.46
N GLY A 87 -13.40 -4.79 8.26
CA GLY A 87 -12.33 -4.88 9.25
C GLY A 87 -11.98 -6.33 9.56
N ALA A 88 -11.95 -6.71 10.84
CA ALA A 88 -11.61 -8.06 11.29
C ALA A 88 -12.55 -9.16 10.73
N ASN A 89 -13.80 -8.80 10.43
CA ASN A 89 -14.82 -9.71 9.90
C ASN A 89 -14.72 -9.92 8.37
N THR A 90 -13.69 -9.38 7.71
CA THR A 90 -13.51 -9.58 6.28
C THR A 90 -13.20 -11.04 5.95
N SER A 91 -14.03 -11.64 5.09
CA SER A 91 -13.86 -13.02 4.62
C SER A 91 -12.52 -13.21 3.90
N SER A 92 -11.90 -14.39 4.07
CA SER A 92 -10.71 -14.79 3.30
C SER A 92 -10.99 -14.91 1.81
N GLU A 93 -12.24 -15.14 1.40
CA GLU A 93 -12.62 -15.22 -0.02
C GLU A 93 -12.28 -13.93 -0.77
N TYR A 94 -12.41 -12.77 -0.12
CA TYR A 94 -12.02 -11.50 -0.72
C TYR A 94 -10.50 -11.42 -0.94
N VAL A 95 -9.70 -11.98 -0.03
CA VAL A 95 -8.25 -12.03 -0.20
C VAL A 95 -7.86 -12.91 -1.37
N GLU A 96 -8.44 -14.11 -1.48
CA GLU A 96 -8.17 -15.01 -2.61
C GLU A 96 -8.59 -14.39 -3.95
N LEU A 97 -9.74 -13.72 -3.98
CA LEU A 97 -10.19 -13.02 -5.17
C LEU A 97 -9.27 -11.85 -5.52
N ALA A 98 -8.82 -11.07 -4.54
CA ALA A 98 -7.85 -10.00 -4.76
C ALA A 98 -6.50 -10.54 -5.27
N LYS A 99 -5.98 -11.64 -4.70
CA LYS A 99 -4.77 -12.32 -5.21
C LYS A 99 -4.93 -12.67 -6.69
N SER A 100 -6.09 -13.22 -7.10
CA SER A 100 -6.36 -13.54 -8.50
C SER A 100 -6.38 -12.30 -9.42
N TYR A 101 -6.80 -11.14 -8.92
CA TYR A 101 -6.74 -9.88 -9.69
C TYR A 101 -5.32 -9.36 -9.79
N LEU A 102 -4.56 -9.42 -8.69
CA LEU A 102 -3.16 -8.97 -8.66
C LEU A 102 -2.26 -9.80 -9.58
N GLN A 103 -2.54 -11.10 -9.75
CA GLN A 103 -1.84 -11.97 -10.70
C GLN A 103 -1.94 -11.52 -12.16
N ARG A 104 -2.91 -10.66 -12.49
CA ARG A 104 -3.13 -10.14 -13.85
C ARG A 104 -2.29 -8.89 -14.14
N PHE A 105 -1.70 -8.27 -13.11
CA PHE A 105 -0.85 -7.10 -13.30
C PHE A 105 0.50 -7.50 -13.89
N THR A 106 1.05 -6.66 -14.77
CA THR A 106 2.40 -6.86 -15.32
C THR A 106 3.46 -6.73 -14.23
N PHE A 107 3.29 -5.76 -13.33
CA PHE A 107 4.21 -5.50 -12.23
C PHE A 107 3.48 -5.24 -10.91
N ILE A 108 3.94 -5.93 -9.86
CA ILE A 108 3.61 -5.57 -8.49
C ILE A 108 4.84 -4.86 -7.91
N ILE A 109 4.65 -3.68 -7.33
CA ILE A 109 5.71 -2.84 -6.80
C ILE A 109 5.48 -2.72 -5.29
N ASP A 110 6.47 -3.13 -4.50
CA ASP A 110 6.48 -2.85 -3.07
C ASP A 110 7.01 -1.42 -2.85
N LEU A 111 6.23 -0.60 -2.15
CA LEU A 111 6.62 0.77 -1.82
C LEU A 111 7.92 0.84 -0.99
N ASP A 112 8.25 -0.20 -0.22
CA ASP A 112 9.46 -0.22 0.62
C ASP A 112 10.77 -0.22 -0.17
N CYS A 113 10.75 -0.71 -1.41
CA CYS A 113 11.85 -0.67 -2.38
C CYS A 113 11.39 -0.05 -3.71
N LEU A 114 10.64 1.05 -3.61
CA LEU A 114 10.13 1.79 -4.77
C LEU A 114 11.27 2.25 -5.70
N ASP A 115 12.37 2.78 -5.15
CA ASP A 115 13.49 3.28 -5.95
C ASP A 115 14.08 2.14 -6.81
N GLU A 116 14.43 1.01 -6.19
CA GLU A 116 14.97 -0.16 -6.87
C GLU A 116 13.97 -0.76 -7.88
N SER A 117 12.68 -0.72 -7.55
CA SER A 117 11.62 -1.20 -8.43
C SER A 117 11.44 -0.32 -9.67
N LEU A 118 11.51 1.01 -9.51
CA LEU A 118 11.44 1.95 -10.64
C LEU A 118 12.66 1.83 -11.55
N ASP A 119 13.84 1.60 -10.97
CA ASP A 119 15.06 1.36 -11.73
C ASP A 119 14.93 0.08 -12.57
N LYS A 120 14.47 -1.01 -11.95
CA LYS A 120 14.23 -2.28 -12.63
C LYS A 120 13.18 -2.16 -13.72
N LEU A 121 12.07 -1.47 -13.44
CA LEU A 121 10.99 -1.21 -14.39
C LEU A 121 11.49 -0.41 -15.60
N SER A 122 12.27 0.65 -15.37
CA SER A 122 12.83 1.48 -16.44
C SER A 122 13.72 0.66 -17.37
N SER A 123 14.55 -0.23 -16.81
CA SER A 123 15.41 -1.13 -17.57
C SER A 123 14.61 -2.12 -18.43
N ILE A 124 13.54 -2.71 -17.89
CA ILE A 124 12.68 -3.64 -18.62
C ILE A 124 11.97 -2.95 -19.78
N LEU A 125 11.50 -1.72 -19.57
CA LEU A 125 10.77 -0.95 -20.59
C LEU A 125 11.67 -0.21 -21.57
N GLY A 126 13.00 -0.29 -21.43
CA GLY A 126 13.95 0.46 -22.25
C GLY A 126 13.82 1.97 -22.09
N LEU A 127 13.42 2.43 -20.90
CA LEU A 127 13.24 3.84 -20.55
C LEU A 127 14.44 4.34 -19.76
N SER A 128 14.77 5.62 -19.93
CA SER A 128 15.72 6.32 -19.07
C SER A 128 14.99 6.92 -17.88
N TYR A 129 15.32 6.49 -16.67
CA TYR A 129 14.84 7.10 -15.43
C TYR A 129 15.94 7.98 -14.82
N ASP A 130 15.66 9.28 -14.64
CA ASP A 130 16.60 10.19 -13.99
C ASP A 130 16.35 10.19 -12.47
N HIS A 131 17.24 9.54 -11.74
CA HIS A 131 17.22 9.49 -10.27
C HIS A 131 17.38 10.87 -9.61
N LYS A 132 17.80 11.92 -10.34
CA LYS A 132 17.87 13.27 -9.78
C LYS A 132 16.50 13.87 -9.47
N SER A 133 15.43 13.29 -10.00
CA SER A 133 14.04 13.65 -9.69
C SER A 133 13.47 12.98 -8.44
N LYS A 134 14.29 12.21 -7.67
CA LYS A 134 13.91 11.50 -6.44
C LYS A 134 12.87 12.30 -5.65
N ASN A 135 11.63 11.80 -5.67
CA ASN A 135 10.49 12.43 -5.05
C ASN A 135 10.77 12.66 -3.57
N VAL A 136 11.10 13.91 -3.25
CA VAL A 136 11.33 14.45 -1.89
C VAL A 136 10.12 14.18 -0.96
N HIS A 137 8.95 13.84 -1.52
CA HIS A 137 7.73 13.55 -0.80
C HIS A 137 7.65 12.16 -0.15
N PHE A 138 8.06 11.08 -0.82
CA PHE A 138 7.91 9.72 -0.26
C PHE A 138 8.95 9.42 0.82
N GLN A 139 10.18 9.93 0.67
CA GLN A 139 11.20 9.81 1.72
C GLN A 139 10.92 10.71 2.93
N LYS A 140 10.12 11.79 2.79
CA LYS A 140 9.79 12.69 3.91
C LYS A 140 8.95 12.01 4.98
N GLU A 141 8.03 11.11 4.62
CA GLU A 141 7.21 10.38 5.61
C GLU A 141 8.04 9.40 6.45
N LYS A 142 9.06 8.75 5.85
CA LYS A 142 9.98 7.85 6.58
C LYS A 142 11.05 8.55 7.40
N LYS A 143 11.19 9.88 7.34
CA LYS A 143 12.28 10.62 8.03
C LYS A 143 12.27 10.51 9.55
N GLN A 144 11.17 10.10 10.18
CA GLN A 144 11.15 9.88 11.62
C GLN A 144 11.68 8.50 12.02
N GLY A 145 11.79 7.53 11.10
CA GLY A 145 12.26 6.17 11.40
C GLY A 145 11.37 5.39 12.39
N LEU A 146 10.26 5.99 12.84
CA LEU A 146 9.33 5.39 13.79
C LEU A 146 8.40 4.42 13.08
N SER A 147 8.24 3.23 13.65
CA SER A 147 7.21 2.28 13.26
C SER A 147 5.81 2.81 13.61
N PRO A 148 4.74 2.33 12.94
CA PRO A 148 3.36 2.65 13.32
C PRO A 148 3.06 2.39 14.80
N ARG A 149 3.64 1.33 15.38
CA ARG A 149 3.53 1.02 16.81
C ARG A 149 4.12 2.13 17.69
N GLN A 150 5.29 2.66 17.32
CA GLN A 150 5.93 3.77 18.03
C GLN A 150 5.17 5.09 17.85
N ILE A 151 4.60 5.35 16.67
CA ILE A 151 3.81 6.56 16.40
C ILE A 151 2.54 6.58 17.26
N MET A 152 1.86 5.44 17.40
CA MET A 152 0.64 5.33 18.20
C MET A 152 0.90 5.37 19.71
N ALA A 153 2.07 4.87 20.14
CA ALA A 153 2.44 4.71 21.56
C ALA A 153 1.35 4.01 22.42
N ASN A 154 0.56 3.12 21.79
CA ASN A 154 -0.53 2.38 22.42
C ASN A 154 -0.60 0.97 21.81
N ASP A 155 -0.11 -0.02 22.56
CA ASP A 155 -0.01 -1.41 22.09
C ASP A 155 -1.39 -2.05 21.86
N THR A 156 -2.37 -1.77 22.73
CA THR A 156 -3.73 -2.29 22.59
C THR A 156 -4.40 -1.79 21.31
N LEU A 157 -4.24 -0.50 21.00
CA LEU A 157 -4.72 0.07 19.75
C LEU A 157 -4.00 -0.53 18.54
N TYR A 158 -2.69 -0.68 18.62
CA TYR A 158 -1.90 -1.25 17.53
C TYR A 158 -2.35 -2.68 17.22
N GLU A 159 -2.49 -3.53 18.24
CA GLU A 159 -2.98 -4.90 18.09
C GLU A 159 -4.42 -4.95 17.55
N TYR A 160 -5.29 -4.04 18.03
CA TYR A 160 -6.64 -3.90 17.48
C TYR A 160 -6.61 -3.58 15.97
N LEU A 161 -5.76 -2.65 15.53
CA LEU A 161 -5.64 -2.26 14.12
C LEU A 161 -5.01 -3.36 13.26
N VAL A 162 -4.06 -4.12 13.80
CA VAL A 162 -3.47 -5.31 13.13
C VAL A 162 -4.55 -6.35 12.89
N GLU A 163 -5.32 -6.73 13.91
CA GLU A 163 -6.40 -7.71 13.75
C GLU A 163 -7.49 -7.20 12.78
N LYS A 164 -7.84 -5.92 12.92
CA LYS A 164 -8.80 -5.26 12.04
C LYS A 164 -8.37 -5.25 10.57
N ASN A 165 -7.06 -5.22 10.29
CA ASN A 165 -6.51 -5.17 8.94
C ASN A 165 -5.79 -6.47 8.51
N ARG A 166 -6.01 -7.58 9.24
CA ARG A 166 -5.30 -8.84 9.00
C ARG A 166 -5.40 -9.36 7.56
N ARG A 167 -6.51 -9.07 6.86
CA ARG A 167 -6.72 -9.50 5.47
C ARG A 167 -5.93 -8.66 4.47
N ASP A 168 -5.82 -7.36 4.73
CA ASP A 168 -4.92 -6.48 3.97
C ASP A 168 -3.46 -6.85 4.21
N ILE A 169 -3.10 -7.19 5.45
CA ILE A 169 -1.75 -7.64 5.81
C ILE A 169 -1.43 -8.96 5.08
N GLU A 170 -2.36 -9.91 5.09
CA GLU A 170 -2.21 -11.17 4.36
C GLU A 170 -2.00 -10.94 2.85
N LEU A 171 -2.80 -10.06 2.25
CA LEU A 171 -2.66 -9.71 0.83
C LEU A 171 -1.30 -9.03 0.54
N TYR A 172 -0.87 -8.11 1.42
CA TYR A 172 0.41 -7.43 1.29
C TYR A 172 1.58 -8.40 1.36
N GLU A 173 1.64 -9.27 2.36
CA GLU A 173 2.72 -10.25 2.50
C GLU A 173 2.77 -11.22 1.31
N TRP A 174 1.62 -11.69 0.82
CA TRP A 174 1.58 -12.46 -0.41
C TRP A 174 2.10 -11.67 -1.62
N SER A 175 1.76 -10.38 -1.72
CA SER A 175 2.16 -9.54 -2.86
C SER A 175 3.67 -9.29 -2.93
N LYS A 176 4.36 -9.32 -1.78
CA LYS A 176 5.83 -9.17 -1.72
C LYS A 176 6.55 -10.29 -2.44
N ASP A 177 6.03 -11.52 -2.38
CA ASP A 177 6.61 -12.65 -3.11
C ASP A 177 6.48 -12.51 -4.64
N GLN A 178 5.50 -11.73 -5.09
CA GLN A 178 5.22 -11.45 -6.49
C GLN A 178 5.83 -10.12 -6.96
N ALA A 179 6.41 -9.32 -6.05
CA ALA A 179 6.91 -8.00 -6.37
C ALA A 179 8.11 -8.06 -7.34
N LEU A 180 8.21 -7.05 -8.21
CA LEU A 180 9.27 -6.92 -9.21
C LEU A 180 10.67 -6.92 -8.56
N VAL A 181 10.77 -6.30 -7.39
CA VAL A 181 11.92 -6.36 -6.50
C VAL A 181 11.42 -6.80 -5.14
N ARG A 182 12.07 -7.82 -4.58
CA ARG A 182 11.82 -8.25 -3.20
C ARG A 182 12.70 -7.42 -2.29
N CYS A 183 12.09 -6.60 -1.45
CA CYS A 183 12.86 -5.81 -0.51
C CYS A 183 13.47 -6.75 0.54
N GLU A 184 14.79 -6.78 0.64
CA GLU A 184 15.46 -7.40 1.79
C GLU A 184 15.02 -6.68 3.07
N PRO A 185 14.87 -7.38 4.21
CA PRO A 185 14.67 -6.72 5.49
C PRO A 185 15.81 -5.73 5.67
N ARG A 186 15.51 -4.43 5.71
CA ARG A 186 16.55 -3.42 6.00
C ARG A 186 17.19 -3.80 7.32
N ARG A 187 18.48 -4.15 7.30
CA ARG A 187 19.23 -4.31 8.54
C ARG A 187 19.06 -3.01 9.32
N PRO A 188 18.74 -3.07 10.63
CA PRO A 188 18.69 -1.87 11.43
C PRO A 188 20.01 -1.13 11.25
N VAL A 189 19.91 0.16 10.95
CA VAL A 189 21.07 1.04 10.99
C VAL A 189 21.49 1.07 12.45
N VAL A 190 22.49 0.27 12.80
CA VAL A 190 23.17 0.39 14.08
C VAL A 190 23.96 1.69 13.96
N GLU A 191 23.40 2.79 14.45
CA GLU A 191 24.20 3.99 14.66
C GLU A 191 25.36 3.61 15.59
N PRO A 192 26.61 3.97 15.25
CA PRO A 192 27.72 3.83 16.18
C PRO A 192 27.36 4.59 17.46
N LEU A 193 27.46 3.92 18.60
CA LEU A 193 27.49 4.60 19.88
C LEU A 193 28.81 5.39 19.93
N ASP A 194 28.72 6.70 19.73
CA ASP A 194 29.77 7.65 20.14
C ASP A 194 29.70 7.91 21.65
#